data_AF-A0A7X7RNL0-F1
#
_entry.id   AF-A0A7X7RNL0-F1
#
_cell.length_a   1.000
_cell.length_b   1.000
_cell.length_c   1.000
_cell.angle_alpha   90.00
_cell.angle_beta   90.00
_cell.angle_gamma   90.00
#
_symmetry.space_group_name_H-M   'P 1'
#
loop_
_entity.id
_entity.type
_entity.pdbx_description
1 polymer ?
#
loop_
_entity_poly.entity_id
_entity_poly.type
_entity_poly.pdbx_seq_one_letter_code
_entity_poly.pdbx_strand_id
1 'polypeptide(L)'
;MFARLLQIVTGRGGERNKPPRSAVVGAWGEARAAAFLKASGYAVIGQNVRPDRHDEIDLVVRRGDTLVFVEVKTRRREDFGRPLSAVNPRKRHALNRAAAAYVRKAGYPQLFFRFDVIEVLGQPEEGEPLIRHVENAFPFEQRLRFSR
;
A
#
# COMPACT_ATOMS: atom_id res chain seq x y z
N MET A 1 -9.67 -7.33 -23.13
CA MET A 1 -8.30 -6.78 -23.03
C MET A 1 -7.81 -6.78 -21.59
N PHE A 2 -7.74 -7.94 -20.93
CA PHE A 2 -7.11 -8.10 -19.62
C PHE A 2 -6.48 -9.49 -19.58
N ALA A 3 -5.20 -9.59 -19.93
CA ALA A 3 -4.42 -10.81 -19.75
C ALA A 3 -2.92 -10.48 -19.74
N ARG A 4 -2.23 -11.10 -18.77
CA ARG A 4 -0.76 -11.26 -18.61
C ARG A 4 0.00 -10.03 -18.10
N LEU A 5 0.88 -10.19 -17.11
CA LEU A 5 2.05 -11.06 -17.20
C LEU A 5 2.49 -11.65 -15.84
N LEU A 6 2.16 -12.93 -15.62
CA LEU A 6 3.01 -13.84 -14.86
C LEU A 6 3.91 -14.54 -15.89
N GLN A 7 5.22 -14.33 -15.82
CA GLN A 7 6.19 -15.26 -16.40
C GLN A 7 7.31 -15.47 -15.39
N ILE A 8 7.34 -16.67 -14.80
CA ILE A 8 8.55 -17.27 -14.27
C ILE A 8 8.69 -18.63 -14.94
N VAL A 9 9.73 -18.69 -15.77
CA VAL A 9 10.54 -19.82 -16.25
C VAL A 9 10.06 -21.22 -15.87
N THR A 10 9.84 -22.04 -16.90
CA THR A 10 9.79 -23.51 -16.83
C THR A 10 11.15 -24.08 -16.44
N GLY A 11 11.23 -24.66 -15.24
CA GLY A 11 12.34 -25.50 -14.78
C GLY A 11 11.82 -26.59 -13.85
N ARG A 12 12.12 -27.86 -14.17
CA ARG A 12 11.84 -29.05 -13.35
C ARG A 12 12.72 -29.04 -12.09
N GLY A 13 12.15 -29.42 -10.95
CA GLY A 13 12.89 -29.92 -9.78
C GLY A 13 12.98 -28.97 -8.58
N GLY A 14 12.49 -29.44 -7.42
CA GLY A 14 12.72 -28.87 -6.09
C GLY A 14 11.45 -28.39 -5.40
N GLU A 15 11.14 -28.94 -4.23
CA GLU A 15 10.19 -28.37 -3.26
C GLU A 15 10.55 -26.88 -3.05
N ARG A 16 9.75 -25.99 -3.65
CA ARG A 16 10.05 -24.56 -3.67
C ARG A 16 9.88 -23.98 -2.27
N ASN A 17 10.91 -23.27 -1.82
CA ASN A 17 10.91 -22.39 -0.63
C ASN A 17 9.56 -21.70 -0.45
N LYS A 18 8.80 -22.13 0.57
CA LYS A 18 7.58 -21.43 0.98
C LYS A 18 7.96 -19.99 1.37
N PRO A 19 7.17 -18.97 0.97
CA PRO A 19 7.41 -17.61 1.41
C PRO A 19 7.39 -17.55 2.94
N PRO A 20 8.21 -16.68 3.57
CA PRO A 20 8.20 -16.54 5.01
C PRO A 20 6.80 -16.16 5.48
N ARG A 21 6.40 -16.63 6.66
CA ARG A 21 5.05 -16.38 7.22
C ARG A 21 4.70 -14.89 7.26
N SER A 22 5.69 -14.01 7.47
CA SER A 22 5.49 -12.56 7.44
C SER A 22 5.04 -12.03 6.09
N ALA A 23 5.56 -12.57 4.97
CA ALA A 23 5.15 -12.15 3.63
C ALA A 23 3.72 -12.61 3.31
N VAL A 24 3.34 -13.82 3.75
CA VAL A 24 1.97 -14.34 3.61
C VAL A 24 0.97 -13.46 4.38
N VAL A 25 1.30 -13.12 5.63
CA VAL A 25 0.47 -12.24 6.47
C VAL A 25 0.40 -10.81 5.92
N GLY A 26 1.51 -10.30 5.37
CA GLY A 26 1.55 -9.00 4.69
C GLY A 26 0.59 -8.95 3.51
N ALA A 27 0.73 -9.88 2.57
CA ALA A 27 -0.13 -9.97 1.38
C ALA A 27 -1.62 -10.18 1.74
N TRP A 28 -1.91 -10.96 2.78
CA TRP A 28 -3.28 -11.09 3.28
C TRP A 28 -3.83 -9.75 3.80
N GLY A 29 -3.03 -8.99 4.56
CA GLY A 29 -3.46 -7.67 5.05
C GLY A 29 -3.67 -6.67 3.92
N GLU A 30 -2.79 -6.63 2.92
CA GLU A 30 -2.95 -5.81 1.72
C GLU A 30 -4.26 -6.14 0.98
N ALA A 31 -4.57 -7.42 0.82
CA ALA A 31 -5.81 -7.87 0.19
C ALA A 31 -7.05 -7.42 0.97
N ARG A 32 -7.02 -7.51 2.31
CA ARG A 32 -8.11 -7.07 3.19
C ARG A 32 -8.27 -5.55 3.17
N ALA A 33 -7.18 -4.80 3.19
CA ALA A 33 -7.19 -3.35 3.06
C ALA A 33 -7.77 -2.91 1.70
N ALA A 34 -7.37 -3.56 0.61
CA ALA A 34 -7.91 -3.28 -0.72
C ALA A 34 -9.41 -3.57 -0.81
N ALA A 35 -9.88 -4.68 -0.22
CA ALA A 35 -11.31 -5.01 -0.16
C ALA A 35 -12.10 -3.97 0.65
N PHE A 36 -11.59 -3.58 1.82
CA PHE A 36 -12.18 -2.54 2.66
C PHE A 36 -12.30 -1.19 1.92
N LEU A 37 -11.24 -0.78 1.22
CA LEU A 37 -11.24 0.47 0.45
C LEU A 37 -12.26 0.43 -0.69
N LYS A 38 -12.36 -0.70 -1.41
CA LYS A 38 -13.40 -0.88 -2.45
C LYS A 38 -14.80 -0.75 -1.88
N ALA A 39 -15.08 -1.43 -0.77
CA ALA A 39 -16.37 -1.34 -0.08
C ALA A 39 -16.66 0.09 0.42
N SER A 40 -15.62 0.86 0.72
CA SER A 40 -15.70 2.27 1.15
C SER A 40 -15.76 3.27 -0.02
N GLY A 41 -15.94 2.80 -1.25
CA GLY A 41 -16.11 3.66 -2.44
C GLY A 41 -14.82 4.15 -3.09
N TYR A 42 -13.68 3.55 -2.77
CA TYR A 42 -12.41 3.83 -3.46
C TYR A 42 -12.23 2.91 -4.68
N ALA A 43 -11.72 3.47 -5.77
CA ALA A 43 -11.21 2.70 -6.90
C ALA A 43 -9.76 2.27 -6.62
N VAL A 44 -9.46 0.97 -6.65
CA VAL A 44 -8.09 0.46 -6.52
C VAL A 44 -7.40 0.57 -7.87
N ILE A 45 -6.41 1.47 -7.97
CA ILE A 45 -5.64 1.73 -9.20
C ILE A 45 -4.46 0.77 -9.31
N GLY A 46 -3.82 0.44 -8.19
CA GLY A 46 -2.69 -0.48 -8.15
C GLY A 46 -2.43 -1.04 -6.76
N GLN A 47 -1.75 -2.18 -6.72
CA GLN A 47 -1.27 -2.84 -5.50
C GLN A 47 0.21 -3.17 -5.69
N ASN A 48 1.01 -3.11 -4.62
CA ASN A 48 2.45 -3.34 -4.65
C ASN A 48 3.16 -2.55 -5.76
N VAL A 49 2.83 -1.26 -5.84
CA VAL A 49 3.24 -0.37 -6.91
C VAL A 49 4.68 0.06 -6.71
N ARG A 50 5.52 -0.20 -7.71
CA ARG A 50 6.94 0.19 -7.75
C ARG A 50 7.16 1.22 -8.84
N PRO A 51 7.02 2.53 -8.53
CA PRO A 51 7.24 3.58 -9.51
C PRO A 51 8.72 3.74 -9.85
N ASP A 52 9.64 3.21 -9.05
CA ASP A 52 11.07 3.11 -9.33
C ASP A 52 11.65 1.80 -8.79
N ARG A 53 12.99 1.67 -8.77
CA ARG A 53 13.68 0.45 -8.33
C ARG A 53 13.83 0.33 -6.80
N HIS A 54 13.58 1.40 -6.05
CA HIS A 54 13.98 1.51 -4.65
C HIS A 54 12.78 1.52 -3.71
N ASP A 55 11.67 2.13 -4.13
CA ASP A 55 10.54 2.38 -3.26
C ASP A 55 9.25 1.69 -3.78
N GLU A 56 8.39 1.34 -2.83
CA GLU A 56 7.14 0.62 -3.06
C GLU A 56 6.01 1.32 -2.31
N ILE A 57 4.82 1.28 -2.91
CA ILE A 57 3.56 1.74 -2.35
C ILE A 57 2.60 0.55 -2.33
N ASP A 58 2.13 0.16 -1.14
CA ASP A 58 1.31 -1.03 -0.97
C ASP A 58 0.01 -0.93 -1.78
N LEU A 59 -0.70 0.21 -1.69
CA LEU A 59 -1.88 0.48 -2.54
C LEU A 59 -1.87 1.91 -3.07
N VAL A 60 -2.28 2.05 -4.33
CA VAL A 60 -2.67 3.34 -4.93
C VAL A 60 -4.16 3.27 -5.22
N VAL A 61 -4.92 4.17 -4.62
CA VAL A 61 -6.38 4.22 -4.78
C VAL A 61 -6.86 5.62 -5.13
N ARG A 62 -8.08 5.72 -5.65
CA ARG A 62 -8.69 6.99 -6.04
C ARG A 62 -10.10 7.12 -5.48
N ARG A 63 -10.45 8.32 -5.02
CA ARG A 63 -11.83 8.70 -4.67
C ARG A 63 -12.08 10.14 -5.12
N GLY A 64 -12.98 10.32 -6.08
CA GLY A 64 -13.19 11.61 -6.75
C GLY A 64 -11.89 12.11 -7.38
N ASP A 65 -11.46 13.32 -7.01
CA ASP A 65 -10.22 13.96 -7.49
C ASP A 65 -9.02 13.76 -6.57
N THR A 66 -9.14 12.86 -5.59
CA THR A 66 -8.05 12.53 -4.67
C THR A 66 -7.41 11.20 -5.06
N LEU A 67 -6.11 11.25 -5.35
CA LEU A 67 -5.24 10.09 -5.46
C LEU A 67 -4.59 9.83 -4.10
N VAL A 68 -4.76 8.62 -3.58
CA VAL A 68 -4.34 8.24 -2.23
C VAL A 68 -3.29 7.15 -2.32
N PHE A 69 -2.17 7.39 -1.63
CA PHE A 69 -1.08 6.43 -1.45
C PHE A 69 -1.22 5.82 -0.07
N VAL A 70 -1.46 4.52 -0.01
CA VAL A 70 -1.79 3.82 1.23
C VAL A 70 -0.64 2.89 1.61
N GLU A 71 -0.19 3.01 2.85
CA GLU A 71 0.63 2.01 3.51
C GLU A 71 -0.28 1.07 4.32
N VAL A 72 -0.04 -0.23 4.24
CA VAL A 72 -0.76 -1.25 4.99
C VAL A 72 0.11 -1.80 6.12
N LYS A 73 -0.48 -1.91 7.30
CA LYS A 73 0.17 -2.46 8.50
C LYS A 73 -0.65 -3.61 9.05
N THR A 74 -0.18 -4.82 8.79
CA THR A 74 -0.78 -6.02 9.37
C THR A 74 -0.21 -6.30 10.75
N ARG A 75 -1.09 -6.46 11.73
CA ARG A 75 -0.73 -6.80 13.12
C ARG A 75 -1.60 -7.95 13.59
N ARG A 76 -1.06 -8.81 14.46
CA ARG A 76 -1.86 -9.89 15.04
C ARG A 76 -2.80 -9.39 16.13
N ARG A 77 -2.34 -8.44 16.94
CA ARG A 77 -3.05 -7.89 18.10
C ARG A 77 -2.77 -6.40 18.21
N GLU A 78 -3.51 -5.74 19.09
CA GLU A 78 -3.32 -4.34 19.41
C GLU A 78 -2.03 -4.12 20.21
N ASP A 79 -1.21 -3.16 19.78
CA ASP A 79 0.00 -2.76 20.50
C ASP A 79 -0.33 -1.57 21.42
N PHE A 80 -0.48 -1.81 22.72
CA PHE A 80 -0.66 -0.74 23.70
C PHE A 80 0.55 0.21 23.72
N GLY A 81 0.31 1.53 23.66
CA GLY A 81 1.34 2.56 23.83
C GLY A 81 2.06 3.04 22.57
N ARG A 82 1.76 2.50 21.38
CA ARG A 82 2.22 3.08 20.10
C ARG A 82 1.07 3.75 19.36
N PRO A 83 1.29 4.90 18.69
CA PRO A 83 0.25 5.46 17.84
C PRO A 83 -0.04 4.47 16.71
N LEU A 84 -1.30 4.08 16.61
CA LEU A 84 -1.83 3.14 15.62
C LEU A 84 -1.31 3.44 14.20
N SER A 85 -1.26 4.72 13.80
CA SER A 85 -0.85 5.12 12.45
C SER A 85 0.62 5.55 12.28
N ALA A 86 1.48 5.41 13.29
CA ALA A 86 2.82 5.99 13.23
C ALA A 86 3.74 5.31 12.20
N VAL A 87 3.79 5.85 10.99
CA VAL A 87 4.85 5.56 10.01
C VAL A 87 6.11 6.32 10.43
N ASN A 88 7.25 5.64 10.53
CA ASN A 88 8.51 6.27 10.92
C ASN A 88 9.03 7.26 9.83
N PRO A 89 9.91 8.21 10.18
CA PRO A 89 10.40 9.21 9.22
C PRO A 89 11.04 8.62 7.97
N ARG A 90 11.82 7.53 8.10
CA ARG A 90 12.47 6.85 6.96
C ARG A 90 11.45 6.34 5.95
N LYS A 91 10.38 5.72 6.42
CA LYS A 91 9.33 5.14 5.57
C LYS A 91 8.42 6.23 4.99
N ARG A 92 8.12 7.30 5.74
CA ARG A 92 7.45 8.50 5.19
C ARG A 92 8.24 9.07 4.02
N HIS A 93 9.57 9.16 4.16
CA HIS A 93 10.42 9.68 3.11
C HIS A 93 10.42 8.79 1.86
N ALA A 94 10.51 7.47 2.03
CA ALA A 94 10.39 6.50 0.93
C ALA A 94 9.04 6.60 0.19
N LEU A 95 7.92 6.65 0.94
CA LEU A 95 6.58 6.79 0.36
C LEU A 95 6.42 8.10 -0.41
N ASN A 96 6.99 9.20 0.10
CA ASN A 96 6.99 10.48 -0.60
C ASN A 96 7.74 10.43 -1.94
N ARG A 97 8.93 9.81 -1.97
CA ARG A 97 9.68 9.62 -3.23
C ARG A 97 8.89 8.75 -4.22
N ALA A 98 8.34 7.64 -3.75
CA ALA A 98 7.56 6.74 -4.57
C ALA A 98 6.34 7.45 -5.17
N ALA A 99 5.55 8.14 -4.34
CA ALA A 99 4.40 8.92 -4.79
C ALA A 99 4.81 9.99 -5.81
N ALA A 100 5.92 10.71 -5.56
CA ALA A 100 6.43 11.70 -6.49
C ALA A 100 6.83 11.10 -7.85
N ALA A 101 7.43 9.91 -7.86
CA ALA A 101 7.77 9.19 -9.08
C ALA A 101 6.51 8.66 -9.79
N TYR A 102 5.53 8.15 -9.05
CA TYR A 102 4.27 7.66 -9.58
C TYR A 102 3.50 8.76 -10.32
N VAL A 103 3.27 9.90 -9.66
CA VAL A 103 2.49 11.02 -10.24
C VAL A 103 3.15 11.56 -11.51
N ARG A 104 4.48 11.72 -11.53
CA ARG A 104 5.22 12.15 -12.73
C ARG A 104 5.01 11.20 -13.90
N LYS A 105 5.10 9.89 -13.65
CA LYS A 105 4.92 8.87 -14.70
C LYS A 105 3.48 8.77 -15.18
N ALA A 106 2.52 8.93 -14.28
CA ALA A 106 1.11 8.78 -14.58
C ALA A 106 0.47 10.05 -15.19
N GLY A 107 1.17 11.18 -15.19
CA GLY A 107 0.66 12.43 -15.76
C GLY A 107 -0.53 13.00 -15.00
N TYR A 108 -0.55 12.86 -13.67
CA TYR A 108 -1.64 13.35 -12.80
C TYR A 108 -1.27 14.63 -11.99
N PRO A 109 -0.74 15.72 -12.58
CA PRO A 109 -0.30 16.86 -11.76
C PRO A 109 -1.45 17.61 -11.06
N GLN A 110 -2.70 17.44 -11.52
CA GLN A 110 -3.85 18.24 -11.05
C GLN A 110 -4.73 17.56 -9.98
N LEU A 111 -4.37 16.36 -9.49
CA LEU A 111 -5.13 15.69 -8.44
C LEU A 111 -4.73 16.15 -7.04
N PHE A 112 -5.65 16.04 -6.08
CA PHE A 112 -5.27 16.09 -4.67
C PHE A 112 -4.53 14.81 -4.30
N PHE A 113 -3.47 14.94 -3.49
CA PHE A 113 -2.68 13.80 -3.04
C PHE A 113 -2.80 13.64 -1.53
N ARG A 114 -2.94 12.39 -1.10
CA ARG A 114 -3.05 12.05 0.31
C ARG A 114 -2.23 10.80 0.63
N PHE A 115 -1.62 10.78 1.80
CA PHE A 115 -1.04 9.56 2.36
C PHE A 115 -1.94 9.05 3.47
N ASP A 116 -2.33 7.78 3.34
CA ASP A 116 -3.15 7.10 4.33
C ASP A 116 -2.39 5.90 4.89
N VAL A 117 -2.81 5.47 6.07
CA VAL A 117 -2.38 4.20 6.67
C VAL A 117 -3.61 3.36 6.93
N ILE A 118 -3.57 2.09 6.53
CA ILE A 118 -4.55 1.10 6.96
C ILE A 118 -3.88 0.10 7.88
N GLU A 119 -4.40 -0.04 9.08
CA GLU A 119 -4.06 -1.15 9.95
C GLU A 119 -5.06 -2.28 9.78
N VAL A 120 -4.53 -3.50 9.65
CA VAL A 120 -5.31 -4.74 9.62
C VAL A 120 -4.91 -5.55 10.84
N LEU A 121 -5.81 -5.61 11.83
CA LEU A 121 -5.62 -6.36 13.06
C LEU A 121 -6.29 -7.73 12.93
N GLY A 122 -5.47 -8.77 12.84
CA GLY A 122 -5.88 -10.16 12.77
C GLY A 122 -4.87 -11.02 12.01
N GLN A 123 -5.26 -12.25 11.72
CA GLN A 123 -4.48 -13.20 10.92
C GLN A 123 -5.35 -13.92 9.88
N PRO A 124 -4.76 -14.48 8.81
CA PRO A 124 -5.50 -15.24 7.79
C PRO A 124 -6.43 -16.32 8.36
N GLU A 125 -6.06 -16.92 9.48
CA GLU A 125 -6.77 -18.04 10.10
C GLU A 125 -7.85 -17.59 11.11
N GLU A 126 -7.92 -16.30 11.46
CA GLU A 126 -8.72 -15.77 12.59
C GLU A 126 -10.03 -15.07 12.17
N GLY A 127 -10.47 -15.26 10.92
CA GLY A 127 -11.72 -14.68 10.40
C GLY A 127 -11.57 -13.26 9.85
N GLU A 128 -12.64 -12.47 9.92
CA GLU A 128 -12.61 -11.07 9.44
C GLU A 128 -11.82 -10.19 10.41
N PRO A 129 -10.80 -9.44 9.92
CA PRO A 129 -9.99 -8.60 10.77
C PRO A 129 -10.70 -7.31 11.17
N LEU A 130 -10.24 -6.71 12.27
CA LEU A 130 -10.53 -5.30 12.53
C LEU A 130 -9.66 -4.44 11.62
N ILE A 131 -10.29 -3.54 10.86
CA ILE A 131 -9.60 -2.63 9.96
C ILE A 131 -9.75 -1.20 10.47
N ARG A 132 -8.62 -0.48 10.55
CA ARG A 132 -8.59 0.95 10.91
C ARG A 132 -7.96 1.73 9.77
N HIS A 133 -8.68 2.72 9.27
CA HIS A 133 -8.21 3.59 8.20
C HIS A 133 -7.92 4.97 8.76
N VAL A 134 -6.63 5.34 8.73
CA VAL A 134 -6.17 6.65 9.15
C VAL A 134 -5.85 7.47 7.92
N GLU A 135 -6.77 8.37 7.60
CA GLU A 135 -6.60 9.33 6.50
C GLU A 135 -5.63 10.46 6.88
N ASN A 136 -4.92 11.00 5.89
CA ASN A 136 -3.96 12.10 6.10
C ASN A 136 -2.89 11.77 7.16
N ALA A 137 -2.40 10.53 7.17
CA ALA A 137 -1.49 10.02 8.20
C ALA A 137 -0.18 10.85 8.29
N PHE A 138 0.26 11.45 7.18
CA PHE A 138 1.35 12.41 7.13
C PHE A 138 1.27 13.28 5.86
N PRO A 139 1.87 14.49 5.88
CA PRO A 139 1.85 15.38 4.73
C PRO A 139 2.85 14.97 3.64
N PHE A 140 2.58 15.42 2.42
CA PHE A 140 3.55 15.37 1.34
C PHE A 140 4.73 16.30 1.63
N GLU A 141 5.96 15.79 1.50
CA GLU A 141 7.20 16.54 1.71
C GLU A 141 7.30 17.72 0.73
N GLN A 142 7.48 18.92 1.26
CA GLN A 142 7.42 20.16 0.47
C GLN A 142 8.40 20.16 -0.72
N ARG A 143 9.64 19.71 -0.50
CA ARG A 143 10.69 19.66 -1.54
C ARG A 143 10.42 18.67 -2.69
N LEU A 144 9.46 17.77 -2.52
CA LEU A 144 9.06 16.79 -3.54
C LEU A 144 7.73 17.18 -4.20
N ARG A 145 7.12 18.30 -3.78
CA ARG A 145 5.91 18.81 -4.41
C ARG A 145 6.23 19.28 -5.83
N PHE A 146 5.30 19.02 -6.72
CA PHE A 146 5.33 19.55 -8.07
C PHE A 146 5.18 21.06 -8.00
N SER A 147 6.10 21.80 -8.61
CA SER A 147 5.87 23.22 -8.91
C SER A 147 4.58 23.31 -9.72
N ARG A 148 3.66 24.16 -9.27
CA ARG A 148 2.46 24.51 -10.05
C ARG A 148 2.85 25.14 -11.38
#